data_AF-A0A2V9JVP5-F1
#
_entry.id   AF-A0A2V9JVP5-F1
#
_cell.length_a   1.000
_cell.length_b   1.000
_cell.length_c   1.000
_cell.angle_alpha   90.00
_cell.angle_beta   90.00
_cell.angle_gamma   90.00
#
_symmetry.space_group_name_H-M   'P 1'
#
loop_
_entity.id
_entity.type
_entity.pdbx_description
1 polymer ?
#
loop_
_entity_poly.entity_id
_entity_poly.type
_entity_poly.pdbx_seq_one_letter_code
_entity_poly.pdbx_strand_id
1 'polypeptide(L)'
;MATKETEAQAVAAKPASPAKPAAPPKAAAAAQEAVTRREFNWLALAWTAFTAASVAGLTATMRFMFPNVLFEPPTVFKAGLPESYKPGEVDERYKEKYGVWIVRTEDNVIYVLSTVCTHLGCPPNWLPAEQKFKCPCHGSGYYKSGINFEGPTPRPLERFKVTLADDGQLVVDKNRKFQYEKGEWKDPESFLKL
;
A
#
# COMPACT_ATOMS: atom_id res chain seq x y z
N MET A 1 -17.21 -126.45 4.50
CA MET A 1 -17.00 -127.37 3.36
C MET A 1 -17.14 -126.57 2.07
N ALA A 2 -16.15 -126.72 1.19
CA ALA A 2 -16.15 -126.47 -0.27
C ALA A 2 -16.80 -125.17 -0.79
N THR A 3 -16.02 -124.13 -1.14
CA THR A 3 -15.42 -123.90 -2.48
C THR A 3 -16.38 -124.13 -3.66
N LYS A 4 -16.70 -123.07 -4.41
CA LYS A 4 -16.30 -122.94 -5.82
C LYS A 4 -16.70 -121.58 -6.40
N GLU A 5 -15.67 -120.86 -6.86
CA GLU A 5 -15.74 -119.84 -7.91
C GLU A 5 -16.03 -120.50 -9.26
N THR A 6 -16.74 -119.79 -10.16
CA THR A 6 -16.66 -119.79 -11.64
C THR A 6 -17.87 -118.97 -12.13
N GLU A 7 -17.86 -118.14 -13.16
CA GLU A 7 -16.85 -117.58 -14.05
C GLU A 7 -17.53 -116.40 -14.76
N ALA A 8 -16.75 -115.40 -15.15
CA ALA A 8 -17.19 -114.22 -15.87
C ALA A 8 -17.68 -114.55 -17.30
N GLN A 9 -18.62 -113.75 -17.82
CA GLN A 9 -18.70 -113.49 -19.25
C GLN A 9 -18.77 -111.98 -19.50
N ALA A 10 -17.63 -111.45 -19.93
CA ALA A 10 -17.52 -110.17 -20.59
C ALA A 10 -17.87 -110.34 -22.07
N VAL A 11 -18.67 -109.42 -22.62
CA VAL A 11 -18.88 -109.28 -24.06
C VAL A 11 -18.36 -107.90 -24.51
N ALA A 12 -17.67 -107.95 -25.65
CA ALA A 12 -16.78 -106.98 -26.26
C ALA A 12 -17.27 -105.52 -26.44
N ALA A 13 -16.30 -104.61 -26.40
CA ALA A 13 -16.38 -103.18 -26.67
C ALA A 13 -16.19 -102.84 -28.16
N LYS A 14 -16.64 -101.64 -28.59
CA LYS A 14 -15.85 -100.65 -29.38
C LYS A 14 -16.60 -99.28 -29.59
N PRO A 15 -15.96 -98.19 -30.07
CA PRO A 15 -15.22 -97.18 -29.30
C PRO A 15 -15.72 -95.71 -29.52
N ALA A 16 -15.26 -94.74 -28.72
CA ALA A 16 -15.23 -93.33 -29.13
C ALA A 16 -14.09 -92.55 -28.45
N SER A 17 -13.50 -91.64 -29.24
CA SER A 17 -12.21 -90.94 -29.10
C SER A 17 -12.07 -89.94 -27.93
N PRO A 18 -10.82 -89.50 -27.61
CA PRO A 18 -10.50 -88.73 -26.41
C PRO A 18 -10.83 -87.24 -26.57
N ALA A 19 -11.48 -86.64 -25.57
CA ALA A 19 -11.71 -85.20 -25.51
C ALA A 19 -10.62 -84.49 -24.69
N LYS A 20 -9.86 -83.67 -25.43
CA LYS A 20 -8.94 -82.56 -25.13
C LYS A 20 -8.83 -82.06 -23.66
N PRO A 21 -7.60 -81.77 -23.14
CA PRO A 21 -7.41 -81.16 -21.83
C PRO A 21 -7.99 -79.74 -21.77
N ALA A 22 -8.60 -79.41 -20.63
CA ALA A 22 -9.21 -78.11 -20.35
C ALA A 22 -8.18 -76.96 -20.44
N ALA A 23 -8.59 -75.85 -21.06
CA ALA A 23 -7.80 -74.63 -21.13
C ALA A 23 -7.57 -74.03 -19.72
N PRO A 24 -6.41 -73.43 -19.44
CA PRO A 24 -6.17 -72.80 -18.15
C PRO A 24 -7.10 -71.58 -17.98
N PRO A 25 -7.48 -71.24 -16.73
CA PRO A 25 -8.38 -70.12 -16.48
C PRO A 25 -7.69 -68.82 -16.92
N LYS A 26 -8.39 -68.00 -17.72
CA LYS A 26 -7.95 -66.65 -18.07
C LYS A 26 -7.67 -65.88 -16.78
N ALA A 27 -6.41 -65.52 -16.55
CA ALA A 27 -6.05 -64.51 -15.57
C ALA A 27 -6.90 -63.26 -15.85
N ALA A 28 -7.64 -62.79 -14.85
CA ALA A 28 -8.34 -61.52 -14.93
C ALA A 28 -7.27 -60.43 -15.07
N ALA A 29 -7.03 -60.00 -16.31
CA ALA A 29 -6.28 -58.79 -16.58
C ALA A 29 -7.05 -57.65 -15.93
N ALA A 30 -6.45 -57.02 -14.92
CA ALA A 30 -6.97 -55.79 -14.34
C ALA A 30 -7.20 -54.81 -15.51
N ALA A 31 -8.45 -54.43 -15.73
CA ALA A 31 -8.79 -53.44 -16.73
C ALA A 31 -8.04 -52.15 -16.37
N GLN A 32 -7.04 -51.80 -17.15
CA GLN A 32 -6.44 -50.46 -17.08
C GLN A 32 -7.54 -49.50 -17.52
N GLU A 33 -8.14 -48.78 -16.56
CA GLU A 33 -9.04 -47.67 -16.88
C GLU A 33 -8.25 -46.64 -17.70
N ALA A 34 -8.51 -46.63 -19.00
CA ALA A 34 -7.95 -45.65 -19.90
C ALA A 34 -8.69 -44.32 -19.69
N VAL A 35 -7.96 -43.29 -19.27
CA VAL A 35 -8.50 -41.93 -19.10
C VAL A 35 -9.22 -41.51 -20.38
N THR A 36 -10.50 -41.17 -20.25
CA THR A 36 -11.31 -40.77 -21.41
C THR A 36 -10.93 -39.36 -21.86
N ARG A 37 -11.13 -39.04 -23.15
CA ARG A 37 -10.87 -37.68 -23.68
C ARG A 37 -11.63 -36.59 -22.91
N ARG A 38 -12.83 -36.90 -22.39
CA ARG A 38 -13.64 -35.98 -21.59
C ARG A 38 -13.01 -35.74 -20.21
N GLU A 39 -12.53 -36.79 -19.56
CA GLU A 39 -11.83 -36.68 -18.28
C GLU A 39 -10.51 -35.94 -18.42
N PHE A 40 -9.74 -36.21 -19.48
CA PHE A 40 -8.52 -35.47 -19.78
C PHE A 40 -8.80 -33.98 -20.02
N ASN A 41 -9.84 -33.64 -20.79
CA ASN A 41 -10.22 -32.25 -21.03
C ASN A 41 -10.66 -31.53 -19.75
N TRP A 42 -11.41 -32.20 -18.86
CA TRP A 42 -11.83 -31.63 -17.58
C TRP A 42 -10.64 -31.43 -16.63
N LEU A 43 -9.74 -32.42 -16.57
CA LEU A 43 -8.53 -32.33 -15.77
C LEU A 43 -7.62 -31.19 -16.29
N ALA A 44 -7.49 -31.05 -17.60
CA ALA A 44 -6.75 -29.95 -18.22
C ALA A 44 -7.39 -28.59 -17.87
N LEU A 45 -8.71 -28.45 -17.96
CA LEU A 45 -9.42 -27.23 -17.56
C LEU A 45 -9.24 -26.90 -16.07
N ALA A 46 -9.24 -27.90 -15.20
CA ALA A 46 -9.03 -27.70 -13.77
C ALA A 46 -7.60 -27.20 -13.48
N TRP A 47 -6.59 -27.79 -14.10
CA TRP A 47 -5.20 -27.36 -13.93
C TRP A 47 -4.93 -25.99 -14.55
N THR A 48 -5.54 -25.65 -15.69
CA THR A 48 -5.42 -24.29 -16.26
C THR A 48 -6.08 -23.24 -15.38
N ALA A 49 -7.27 -23.52 -14.83
CA ALA A 49 -7.93 -22.62 -13.88
C ALA A 49 -7.12 -22.44 -12.59
N PHE A 50 -6.60 -23.53 -12.03
CA PHE A 50 -5.79 -23.50 -10.81
C PHE A 50 -4.49 -22.73 -11.00
N THR A 51 -3.79 -22.95 -12.12
CA THR A 51 -2.55 -22.23 -12.43
C THR A 51 -2.80 -20.74 -12.67
N ALA A 52 -3.86 -20.39 -13.41
CA ALA A 52 -4.27 -19.00 -13.60
C ALA A 52 -4.59 -18.30 -12.28
N ALA A 53 -5.35 -18.95 -11.39
CA ALA A 53 -5.66 -18.42 -10.06
C ALA A 53 -4.39 -18.26 -9.20
N SER A 54 -3.48 -19.23 -9.24
CA SER A 54 -2.22 -19.19 -8.49
C SER A 54 -1.30 -18.05 -8.95
N VAL A 55 -1.19 -17.85 -10.28
CA VAL A 55 -0.40 -16.74 -10.86
C VAL A 55 -1.02 -15.38 -10.52
N ALA A 56 -2.34 -15.26 -10.61
CA ALA A 56 -3.04 -14.03 -10.23
C ALA A 56 -2.83 -13.70 -8.74
N GLY A 57 -2.94 -14.71 -7.87
CA GLY A 57 -2.68 -14.58 -6.43
C GLY A 57 -1.25 -14.16 -6.15
N LEU A 58 -0.26 -14.83 -6.74
CA LEU A 58 1.16 -14.49 -6.57
C LEU A 58 1.46 -13.08 -7.05
N THR A 59 0.91 -12.67 -8.19
CA THR A 59 1.09 -11.32 -8.75
C THR A 59 0.48 -10.26 -7.82
N ALA A 60 -0.70 -10.51 -7.25
CA ALA A 60 -1.33 -9.61 -6.29
C ALA A 60 -0.50 -9.49 -4.99
N THR A 61 0.02 -10.61 -4.46
CA THR A 61 0.90 -10.61 -3.29
C THR A 61 2.21 -9.88 -3.57
N MET A 62 2.84 -10.14 -4.72
CA MET A 62 4.05 -9.42 -5.12
C MET A 62 3.78 -7.92 -5.26
N ARG A 63 2.69 -7.53 -5.94
CA ARG A 63 2.29 -6.12 -6.05
C ARG A 63 2.02 -5.47 -4.70
N PHE A 64 1.45 -6.21 -3.75
CA PHE A 64 1.25 -5.72 -2.39
C PHE A 64 2.57 -5.52 -1.64
N MET A 65 3.58 -6.38 -1.88
CA MET A 65 4.92 -6.25 -1.29
C MET A 65 5.76 -5.10 -1.85
N PHE A 66 5.45 -4.60 -3.05
CA PHE A 66 6.09 -3.41 -3.60
C PHE A 66 5.23 -2.16 -3.32
N PRO A 67 5.61 -1.30 -2.37
CA PRO A 67 4.86 -0.09 -2.09
C PRO A 67 4.85 0.81 -3.33
N ASN A 68 3.69 1.31 -3.71
CA ASN A 68 3.62 2.39 -4.69
C ASN A 68 4.36 3.59 -4.07
N VAL A 69 5.38 4.11 -4.78
CA VAL A 69 6.08 5.32 -4.34
C VAL A 69 5.10 6.48 -4.42
N LEU A 70 4.63 6.93 -3.26
CA LEU A 70 3.87 8.17 -3.15
C LEU A 70 4.88 9.31 -3.33
N PHE A 71 4.76 10.08 -4.42
CA PHE A 71 5.63 11.23 -4.63
C PHE A 71 5.33 12.28 -3.56
N GLU A 72 6.22 12.38 -2.57
CA GLU A 72 6.14 13.45 -1.59
C GLU A 72 6.51 14.78 -2.27
N PRO A 73 5.76 15.86 -2.03
CA PRO A 73 6.10 17.17 -2.55
C PRO A 73 7.51 17.58 -2.12
N PRO A 74 8.28 18.28 -2.98
CA PRO A 74 9.64 18.66 -2.65
C PRO A 74 9.67 19.53 -1.39
N THR A 75 10.66 19.29 -0.52
CA THR A 75 10.84 20.03 0.73
C THR A 75 11.35 21.45 0.51
N VAL A 76 11.99 21.68 -0.64
CA VAL A 76 12.41 23.00 -1.11
C VAL A 76 11.62 23.36 -2.35
N PHE A 77 10.94 24.51 -2.34
CA PHE A 77 10.14 24.95 -3.48
C PHE A 77 10.15 26.47 -3.65
N LYS A 78 9.91 26.89 -4.89
CA LYS A 78 9.71 28.30 -5.23
C LYS A 78 8.28 28.71 -4.97
N ALA A 79 8.12 29.82 -4.25
CA ALA A 79 6.85 30.40 -3.86
C ALA A 79 6.61 31.75 -4.57
N GLY A 80 7.00 31.87 -5.84
CA GLY A 80 6.76 33.09 -6.63
C GLY A 80 7.46 34.34 -6.10
N LEU A 81 7.06 35.52 -6.56
CA LEU A 81 7.70 36.78 -6.21
C LEU A 81 7.25 37.29 -4.84
N PRO A 82 8.15 37.87 -4.02
CA PRO A 82 7.79 38.48 -2.74
C PRO A 82 6.73 39.58 -2.85
N GLU A 83 6.72 40.31 -3.96
CA GLU A 83 5.76 41.39 -4.23
C GLU A 83 4.32 40.87 -4.43
N SER A 84 4.16 39.60 -4.83
CA SER A 84 2.84 38.99 -5.05
C SER A 84 2.05 38.79 -3.74
N TYR A 85 2.71 38.85 -2.59
CA TYR A 85 2.09 38.74 -1.28
C TYR A 85 1.64 40.11 -0.79
N LYS A 86 0.37 40.23 -0.37
CA LYS A 86 -0.16 41.48 0.17
C LYS A 86 0.37 41.74 1.59
N PRO A 87 0.86 42.96 1.89
CA PRO A 87 1.22 43.33 3.26
C PRO A 87 0.02 43.16 4.19
N GLY A 88 0.23 42.60 5.38
CA GLY A 88 -0.86 42.43 6.33
C GLY A 88 -1.75 41.21 6.05
N GLU A 89 -1.44 40.35 5.07
CA GLU A 89 -2.24 39.15 4.77
C GLU A 89 -1.46 37.84 5.01
N VAL A 90 -2.21 36.75 5.17
CA VAL A 90 -1.69 35.36 5.21
C VAL A 90 -2.08 34.68 3.92
N ASP A 91 -1.12 34.12 3.21
CA ASP A 91 -1.32 33.40 1.98
C ASP A 91 -1.48 31.90 2.23
N GLU A 92 -2.60 31.33 1.77
CA GLU A 92 -2.94 29.92 1.93
C GLU A 92 -2.66 29.05 0.69
N ARG A 93 -2.13 29.62 -0.42
CA ARG A 93 -1.91 28.91 -1.70
C ARG A 93 -1.04 27.66 -1.57
N TYR A 94 -0.16 27.63 -0.57
CA TYR A 94 0.81 26.55 -0.35
C TYR A 94 0.42 25.60 0.80
N LYS A 95 -0.77 25.81 1.41
CA LYS A 95 -1.26 25.01 2.55
C LYS A 95 -1.47 23.54 2.16
N GLU A 96 -2.22 23.26 1.10
CA GLU A 96 -2.57 21.88 0.73
C GLU A 96 -1.39 21.10 0.15
N LYS A 97 -0.57 21.76 -0.69
CA LYS A 97 0.54 21.10 -1.39
C LYS A 97 1.79 20.95 -0.52
N TYR A 98 2.11 21.94 0.32
CA TYR A 98 3.37 21.96 1.06
C TYR A 98 3.20 22.06 2.57
N GLY A 99 1.99 22.31 3.08
CA GLY A 99 1.76 22.46 4.52
C GLY A 99 2.42 23.71 5.10
N VAL A 100 2.38 24.82 4.36
CA VAL A 100 2.94 26.10 4.82
C VAL A 100 1.97 27.25 4.61
N TRP A 101 2.10 28.27 5.45
CA TRP A 101 1.54 29.60 5.23
C TRP A 101 2.64 30.61 5.03
N ILE A 102 2.44 31.54 4.11
CA ILE A 102 3.37 32.64 3.87
C ILE A 102 2.71 33.90 4.39
N VAL A 103 3.38 34.58 5.32
CA VAL A 103 2.84 35.77 5.96
C VAL A 103 3.72 36.95 5.63
N ARG A 104 3.12 38.02 5.08
CA ARG A 104 3.79 39.31 4.92
C ARG A 104 3.27 40.27 5.97
N THR A 105 4.17 40.81 6.79
CA THR A 105 3.84 41.86 7.76
C THR A 105 3.71 43.22 7.06
N GLU A 106 3.15 44.19 7.78
CA GLU A 106 3.09 45.58 7.32
C GLU A 106 4.48 46.20 7.22
N ASP A 107 5.43 45.78 8.07
CA ASP A 107 6.84 46.18 8.05
C ASP A 107 7.66 45.53 6.92
N ASN A 108 7.01 45.00 5.87
CA ASN A 108 7.64 44.31 4.74
C ASN A 108 8.54 43.11 5.13
N VAL A 109 8.19 42.42 6.23
CA VAL A 109 8.85 41.18 6.62
C VAL A 109 7.99 40.00 6.17
N ILE A 110 8.60 39.07 5.43
CA ILE A 110 7.99 37.80 5.04
C ILE A 110 8.55 36.70 5.94
N TYR A 111 7.68 35.88 6.52
CA TYR A 111 8.08 34.64 7.15
C TYR A 111 7.12 33.52 6.75
N VAL A 112 7.60 32.29 6.87
CA VAL A 112 6.85 31.10 6.48
C VAL A 112 6.56 30.29 7.73
N LEU A 113 5.28 30.07 8.01
CA LEU A 113 4.81 29.26 9.13
C LEU A 113 4.48 27.84 8.70
N SER A 114 4.77 26.89 9.57
CA SER A 114 4.29 25.52 9.47
C SER A 114 2.79 25.44 9.73
N THR A 115 2.08 24.66 8.90
CA THR A 115 0.67 24.34 9.17
C THR A 115 0.51 23.24 10.21
N VAL A 116 1.58 22.72 10.82
CA VAL A 116 1.49 21.61 11.77
C VAL A 116 1.27 22.15 13.19
N CYS A 117 0.11 21.89 13.78
CA CYS A 117 -0.17 22.25 15.16
C CYS A 117 0.80 21.54 16.11
N THR A 118 1.42 22.29 17.01
CA THR A 118 2.43 21.78 17.95
C THR A 118 1.85 20.99 19.13
N HIS A 119 0.52 20.84 19.21
CA HIS A 119 -0.14 19.91 20.12
C HIS A 119 0.02 18.45 19.65
N LEU A 120 -0.67 18.07 18.56
CA LEU A 120 -0.71 16.69 18.04
C LEU A 120 -0.66 16.62 16.50
N GLY A 121 -0.26 17.72 15.83
CA GLY A 121 0.03 17.71 14.40
C GLY A 121 -1.13 18.03 13.45
N CYS A 122 -2.36 18.24 13.96
CA CYS A 122 -3.48 18.68 13.11
C CYS A 122 -3.18 20.00 12.39
N PRO A 123 -3.70 20.24 11.17
CA PRO A 123 -3.55 21.53 10.52
C PRO A 123 -4.54 22.57 11.06
N PRO A 124 -4.09 23.69 11.68
CA PRO A 124 -4.99 24.78 12.02
C PRO A 124 -5.60 25.44 10.78
N ASN A 125 -6.72 26.13 10.95
CA ASN A 125 -7.34 26.96 9.93
C ASN A 125 -7.03 28.43 10.19
N TRP A 126 -6.68 29.17 9.14
CA TRP A 126 -6.61 30.61 9.19
C TRP A 126 -8.03 31.18 9.20
N LEU A 127 -8.33 32.09 10.13
CA LEU A 127 -9.59 32.80 10.22
C LEU A 127 -9.34 34.29 9.92
N PRO A 128 -9.59 34.76 8.69
CA PRO A 128 -9.30 36.15 8.29
C PRO A 128 -10.04 37.20 9.13
N ALA A 129 -11.27 36.90 9.57
CA ALA A 129 -12.06 37.81 10.39
C ALA A 129 -11.46 38.04 11.78
N GLU A 130 -10.79 37.03 12.34
CA GLU A 130 -10.19 37.09 13.68
C GLU A 130 -8.68 37.35 13.66
N GLN A 131 -8.05 37.29 12.48
CA GLN A 131 -6.61 37.36 12.29
C GLN A 131 -5.84 36.32 13.14
N LYS A 132 -6.41 35.11 13.25
CA LYS A 132 -5.92 34.02 14.11
C LYS A 132 -5.96 32.69 13.38
N PHE A 133 -5.05 31.79 13.78
CA PHE A 133 -5.13 30.39 13.42
C PHE A 133 -5.83 29.61 14.53
N LYS A 134 -6.82 28.79 14.18
CA LYS A 134 -7.57 27.95 15.12
C LYS A 134 -7.51 26.48 14.69
N CYS A 135 -7.11 25.61 15.60
CA CYS A 135 -7.00 24.18 15.36
C CYS A 135 -8.34 23.48 15.69
N PRO A 136 -9.03 22.87 14.71
CA PRO A 136 -10.35 22.26 14.93
C PRO A 136 -10.32 21.02 15.82
N CYS A 137 -9.16 20.38 16.00
CA CYS A 137 -9.06 19.13 16.76
C CYS A 137 -9.27 19.31 18.28
N HIS A 138 -8.65 20.32 18.89
CA HIS A 138 -8.65 20.51 20.35
C HIS A 138 -8.70 21.99 20.76
N GLY A 139 -9.01 22.90 19.83
CA GLY A 139 -9.14 24.33 20.12
C GLY A 139 -7.84 25.08 20.40
N SER A 140 -6.69 24.60 19.90
CA SER A 140 -5.44 25.37 19.97
C SER A 140 -5.54 26.63 19.11
N GLY A 141 -5.11 27.77 19.64
CA GLY A 141 -5.11 29.05 18.92
C GLY A 141 -3.74 29.68 18.83
N TYR A 142 -3.45 30.26 17.67
CA TYR A 142 -2.22 30.99 17.40
C TYR A 142 -2.52 32.37 16.81
N TYR A 143 -1.74 33.37 17.19
CA TYR A 143 -1.76 34.67 16.53
C TYR A 143 -1.22 34.55 15.10
N LYS A 144 -1.48 35.57 14.28
CA LYS A 144 -0.89 35.69 12.95
C LYS A 144 0.64 35.52 12.93
N SER A 145 1.33 35.90 14.02
CA SER A 145 2.77 35.70 14.20
C SER A 145 3.21 34.24 14.31
N GLY A 146 2.28 33.33 14.60
CA GLY A 146 2.54 31.93 14.93
C GLY A 146 2.64 31.66 16.44
N ILE A 147 2.64 32.70 17.28
CA ILE A 147 2.69 32.57 18.75
C ILE A 147 1.36 31.97 19.25
N ASN A 148 1.45 30.90 20.05
CA ASN A 148 0.29 30.29 20.69
C ASN A 148 -0.28 31.20 21.79
N PHE A 149 -1.61 31.20 21.95
CA PHE A 149 -2.28 32.01 22.98
C PHE A 149 -3.40 31.27 23.74
N GLU A 150 -3.89 30.16 23.20
CA GLU A 150 -4.94 29.36 23.84
C GLU A 150 -4.83 27.87 23.46
N GLY A 151 -5.54 27.06 24.25
CA GLY A 151 -5.67 25.62 24.04
C GLY A 151 -4.46 24.82 24.54
N PRO A 152 -4.42 23.50 24.29
CA PRO A 152 -3.43 22.60 24.87
C PRO A 152 -2.04 22.69 24.21
N THR A 153 -1.83 23.63 23.29
CA THR A 153 -0.57 23.73 22.55
C THR A 153 0.55 24.28 23.44
N PRO A 154 1.67 23.56 23.59
CA PRO A 154 2.72 23.96 24.52
C PRO A 154 3.64 25.06 23.97
N ARG A 155 3.65 25.31 22.65
CA ARG A 155 4.64 26.18 22.01
C ARG A 155 4.14 26.80 20.68
N PRO A 156 4.77 27.89 20.21
CA PRO A 156 4.44 28.51 18.92
C PRO A 156 4.62 27.58 17.71
N LEU A 157 4.01 27.95 16.58
CA LEU A 157 4.24 27.28 15.29
C LEU A 157 5.70 27.42 14.85
N GLU A 158 6.20 26.45 14.11
CA GLU A 158 7.57 26.48 13.58
C GLU A 158 7.64 27.41 12.37
N ARG A 159 8.75 28.15 12.23
CA ARG A 159 9.08 28.86 10.99
C ARG A 159 9.97 28.01 10.10
N PHE A 160 9.83 28.15 8.78
CA PHE A 160 10.72 27.53 7.81
C PHE A 160 11.73 28.53 7.25
N LYS A 161 12.84 28.01 6.72
CA LYS A 161 13.84 28.85 6.06
C LYS A 161 13.27 29.50 4.83
N VAL A 162 13.54 30.78 4.69
CA VAL A 162 13.09 31.59 3.54
C VAL A 162 14.27 32.36 2.98
N THR A 163 14.45 32.28 1.66
CA THR A 163 15.55 32.92 0.94
C THR A 163 15.05 33.45 -0.40
N LEU A 164 15.83 34.33 -1.05
CA LEU A 164 15.59 34.75 -2.43
C LEU A 164 16.51 33.95 -3.36
N ALA A 165 15.95 33.39 -4.42
CA ALA A 165 16.73 32.83 -5.52
C ALA A 165 17.26 33.94 -6.45
N ASP A 166 18.20 33.57 -7.31
CA ASP A 166 18.83 34.48 -8.29
C ASP A 166 17.82 35.10 -9.28
N ASP A 167 16.67 34.45 -9.47
CA ASP A 167 15.56 34.93 -10.31
C ASP A 167 14.56 35.83 -9.55
N GLY A 168 14.88 36.20 -8.31
CA GLY A 168 14.05 37.05 -7.44
C GLY A 168 12.85 36.34 -6.81
N GLN A 169 12.68 35.03 -7.03
CA GLN A 169 11.60 34.28 -6.40
C GLN A 169 11.92 33.91 -4.96
N LEU A 170 10.87 33.88 -4.13
CA LEU A 170 10.92 33.36 -2.77
C LEU A 170 11.16 31.85 -2.82
N VAL A 171 12.18 31.38 -2.11
CA VAL A 171 12.47 29.95 -1.92
C VAL A 171 12.21 29.60 -0.47
N VAL A 172 11.35 28.60 -0.27
CA VAL A 172 11.03 28.05 1.04
C VAL A 172 11.71 26.70 1.18
N ASP A 173 12.46 26.52 2.26
CA ASP A 173 13.10 25.25 2.62
C ASP A 173 12.52 24.71 3.95
N LYS A 174 11.79 23.59 3.84
CA LYS A 174 11.15 22.91 4.97
C LYS A 174 12.10 22.06 5.80
N ASN A 175 13.32 21.77 5.30
CA ASN A 175 14.30 20.97 6.01
C ASN A 175 14.89 21.73 7.20
N ARG A 176 14.90 23.07 7.14
CA ARG A 176 15.38 23.95 8.19
C ARG A 176 14.20 24.61 8.89
N LYS A 177 14.05 24.29 10.17
CA LYS A 177 12.98 24.81 11.03
C LYS A 177 13.55 25.70 12.12
N PHE A 178 12.81 26.74 12.48
CA PHE A 178 13.17 27.69 13.54
C PHE A 178 12.10 27.71 14.61
N GLN A 179 12.53 27.47 15.85
CA GLN A 179 11.70 27.41 17.04
C GLN A 179 11.79 28.69 17.87
N TYR A 180 10.65 29.22 18.29
CA TYR A 180 10.60 30.48 19.03
C TYR A 180 11.25 30.34 20.42
N GLU A 181 10.97 29.23 21.10
CA GLU A 181 11.45 28.88 22.45
C GLU A 181 12.98 28.80 22.54
N LYS A 182 13.67 28.54 21.41
CA LYS A 182 15.13 28.52 21.31
C LYS A 182 15.72 29.87 20.91
N GLY A 183 14.89 30.89 20.66
CA GLY A 183 15.33 32.19 20.15
C GLY A 183 15.72 32.18 18.67
N GLU A 184 15.45 31.09 17.95
CA GLU A 184 15.87 30.89 16.55
C GLU A 184 15.10 31.77 15.56
N TRP A 185 13.99 32.39 15.97
CA TRP A 185 13.27 33.40 15.16
C TRP A 185 14.05 34.70 14.94
N LYS A 186 15.16 34.89 15.67
CA LYS A 186 16.08 36.01 15.46
C LYS A 186 17.06 35.73 14.32
N ASP A 187 17.15 34.49 13.87
CA ASP A 187 18.00 34.11 12.75
C ASP A 187 17.52 34.80 11.45
N PRO A 188 18.39 35.49 10.70
CA PRO A 188 18.06 36.08 9.42
C PRO A 188 17.52 35.09 8.38
N GLU A 189 17.74 33.78 8.53
CA GLU A 189 17.18 32.78 7.61
C GLU A 189 15.71 32.44 7.92
N SER A 190 15.21 32.82 9.09
CA SER A 190 13.84 32.52 9.55
C SER A 190 12.78 33.51 9.03
N PHE A 191 13.21 34.63 8.44
CA PHE A 191 12.37 35.65 7.83
C PHE A 191 13.15 36.37 6.73
N LEU A 192 12.44 36.90 5.73
CA LEU A 192 13.00 37.75 4.69
C LEU A 192 12.51 39.18 4.93
N LYS A 193 13.42 40.14 5.03
CA LYS A 193 13.08 41.57 5.00
C LYS A 193 13.20 42.07 3.56
N LEU A 194 12.13 42.64 3.03
CA LEU A 194 12.12 43.30 1.72
C LEU A 194 12.54 44.76 1.81
#